data_AF-B6SGJ2-F1
#
_entry.id   AF-B6SGJ2-F1
#
_cell.length_a   1.000
_cell.length_b   1.000
_cell.length_c   1.000
_cell.angle_alpha   90.00
_cell.angle_beta   90.00
_cell.angle_gamma   90.00
#
_symmetry.space_group_name_H-M   'P 1'
#
loop_
_entity.id
_entity.type
_entity.pdbx_description
1 polymer ?
#
loop_
_entity_poly.entity_id
_entity_poly.type
_entity_poly.pdbx_seq_one_letter_code
_entity_poly.pdbx_strand_id
1 'polypeptide(L)' 'MGRNWGQVWHINCDMRGQPLSFELSSSDGKALTSFNVVPKDWEYGKTYTGKQFLL' A
#
# COMPACT_ATOMS: atom_id res chain seq x y z
N MET A 1 9.71 -1.59 3.85
CA MET A 1 9.01 -0.31 3.57
C MET A 1 9.54 0.73 4.54
N GLY A 2 10.27 1.74 4.08
CA GLY A 2 10.79 2.82 4.93
C GLY A 2 9.75 3.92 5.11
N ARG A 3 9.55 4.39 6.35
CA ARG A 3 8.65 5.52 6.63
C ARG A 3 9.46 6.83 6.55
N ASN A 4 8.98 7.78 5.77
CA ASN A 4 9.59 9.11 5.64
C ASN A 4 8.95 10.08 6.64
N TRP A 5 7.98 10.88 6.21
CA TRP A 5 7.25 11.82 7.07
C TRP A 5 5.74 11.61 6.97
N GLY A 6 5.02 11.77 8.09
CA GLY A 6 3.58 11.53 8.13
C GLY A 6 3.21 10.09 7.74
N GLN A 7 2.26 9.96 6.82
CA GLN A 7 1.82 8.69 6.22
C GLN A 7 2.43 8.51 4.81
N VAL A 8 3.72 8.84 4.66
CA VAL A 8 4.48 8.61 3.43
C VAL A 8 5.48 7.48 3.65
N TRP A 9 5.40 6.46 2.81
CA TRP A 9 6.28 5.31 2.81
C TRP A 9 6.97 5.14 1.46
N HIS A 10 8.22 4.67 1.48
CA HIS A 10 9.06 4.47 0.30
C HIS A 10 9.67 3.05 0.32
N ILE A 11 9.88 2.48 -0.88
CA ILE A 11 10.68 1.29 -1.13
C ILE A 11 11.82 1.59 -2.09
N ASN A 12 13.00 1.02 -1.84
CA ASN A 12 14.13 1.10 -2.76
C ASN A 12 14.17 -0.13 -3.69
N CYS A 13 13.07 -0.39 -4.38
CA CYS A 13 12.99 -1.44 -5.41
C CYS A 13 12.08 -1.02 -6.58
N ASP A 14 12.35 -1.57 -7.76
CA ASP A 14 11.49 -1.37 -8.94
C ASP A 14 10.35 -2.39 -8.91
N MET A 15 9.11 -1.90 -8.85
CA MET A 15 7.89 -2.72 -8.85
C MET A 15 7.01 -2.45 -10.08
N ARG A 16 7.57 -1.89 -11.15
CA ARG A 16 6.81 -1.66 -12.39
C ARG A 16 6.45 -2.99 -13.06
N GLY A 17 5.28 -3.05 -13.69
CA GLY A 17 4.83 -4.22 -14.46
C GLY A 17 4.37 -5.42 -13.63
N GLN A 18 4.10 -5.22 -12.34
CA GLN A 18 3.49 -6.22 -11.46
C GLN A 18 2.39 -5.58 -10.58
N PRO A 19 1.35 -6.34 -10.20
CA PRO A 19 0.36 -5.84 -9.24
C PRO A 19 0.98 -5.71 -7.85
N LEU A 20 0.52 -4.73 -7.08
CA LEU A 20 1.02 -4.48 -5.73
C LEU A 20 -0.04 -4.84 -4.69
N SER A 21 0.42 -5.52 -3.64
CA SER A 21 -0.36 -5.85 -2.45
C SER A 21 0.18 -5.06 -1.26
N PHE A 22 -0.69 -4.70 -0.34
CA PHE A 22 -0.32 -3.93 0.85
C PHE A 22 -0.92 -4.57 2.11
N GLU A 23 -0.11 -4.64 3.15
CA GLU A 23 -0.56 -4.89 4.51
C GLU A 23 -0.35 -3.63 5.33
N LEU A 24 -1.39 -3.20 6.03
CA LEU A 24 -1.35 -2.04 6.91
C LEU A 24 -1.55 -2.50 8.35
N SER A 25 -0.59 -2.18 9.21
CA SER A 25 -0.69 -2.37 10.66
C SER A 25 -1.01 -1.06 11.35
N SER A 26 -2.11 -1.04 12.09
CA SER A 26 -2.55 0.08 12.92
C SER A 26 -1.83 0.09 14.27
N SER A 27 -1.81 1.25 14.93
CA SER A 27 -1.19 1.41 16.26
C SER A 27 -1.85 0.58 17.35
N ASP A 28 -3.11 0.17 17.16
CA ASP A 28 -3.83 -0.75 18.04
C ASP A 28 -3.48 -2.23 17.79
N GLY A 29 -2.47 -2.51 16.96
CA GLY A 29 -1.96 -3.84 16.68
C GLY A 29 -2.74 -4.63 15.64
N LYS A 30 -3.82 -4.07 15.08
CA LYS A 30 -4.59 -4.72 14.00
C LYS A 30 -3.86 -4.60 12.67
N ALA A 31 -3.94 -5.65 11.86
CA ALA A 31 -3.42 -5.67 10.49
C ALA A 31 -4.55 -5.86 9.47
N LEU A 32 -4.38 -5.27 8.29
CA LEU A 32 -5.31 -5.40 7.17
C LEU A 32 -4.56 -5.57 5.85
N THR A 33 -4.83 -6.67 5.16
CA THR A 33 -4.16 -7.01 3.89
C THR A 33 -5.09 -6.84 2.70
N SER A 34 -4.67 -6.01 1.75
CA SER A 34 -5.29 -5.80 0.43
C SER A 34 -4.40 -6.38 -0.66
N PHE A 35 -4.81 -7.51 -1.23
CA PHE A 35 -4.09 -8.18 -2.31
C PHE A 35 -4.39 -7.54 -3.66
N ASN A 36 -3.36 -7.30 -4.46
CA ASN A 36 -3.43 -6.77 -5.84
C ASN A 36 -4.31 -5.52 -5.98
N VAL A 37 -4.37 -4.67 -4.95
CA VAL A 37 -5.18 -3.44 -4.93
C VAL A 37 -4.67 -2.41 -5.94
N VAL A 38 -3.38 -2.47 -6.26
CA VAL A 38 -2.78 -1.74 -7.37
C VAL A 38 -2.57 -2.74 -8.51
N PRO A 39 -3.22 -2.56 -9.68
CA PRO A 39 -3.14 -3.49 -10.80
C PRO A 39 -1.77 -3.44 -11.48
N LYS A 40 -1.49 -4.36 -12.41
CA LYS A 40 -0.19 -4.49 -13.10
C LYS A 40 0.26 -3.24 -13.86
N ASP A 41 -0.70 -2.51 -14.40
CA ASP A 41 -0.59 -1.34 -15.28
C ASP A 41 -0.76 -0.03 -14.51
N TRP A 42 -0.32 0.00 -13.24
CA TRP A 42 -0.44 1.17 -12.41
C TRP A 42 0.43 2.35 -12.88
N GLU A 43 -0.01 3.56 -12.53
CA GLU A 43 0.66 4.80 -12.90
C GLU A 43 0.99 5.65 -11.66
N TYR A 44 2.07 6.41 -11.74
CA TYR A 44 2.40 7.41 -10.71
C TYR A 44 1.30 8.47 -10.60
N GLY A 45 1.09 8.98 -9.39
CA GLY A 45 0.11 10.04 -9.12
C GLY A 45 -1.35 9.58 -9.10
N LYS A 46 -1.63 8.28 -9.24
CA LYS A 46 -2.98 7.72 -9.10
C LYS A 46 -3.29 7.34 -7.65
N THR A 47 -4.59 7.25 -7.36
CA THR A 47 -5.11 6.74 -6.09
C THR A 47 -5.79 5.40 -6.32
N TYR A 48 -5.46 4.42 -5.49
CA TYR A 48 -6.06 3.09 -5.47
C TYR A 48 -6.66 2.84 -4.09
N THR A 49 -7.87 2.29 -4.05
CA THR A 49 -8.61 2.09 -2.79
C THR A 49 -8.70 0.60 -2.46
N GLY A 50 -8.19 0.23 -1.29
CA GLY A 50 -8.26 -1.14 -0.75
C GLY A 50 -9.27 -1.27 0.39
N LYS A 51 -9.18 -2.39 1.09
CA LYS A 51 -9.97 -2.65 2.30
C LYS A 51 -9.74 -1.55 3.34
N GLN A 52 -10.73 -1.32 4.19
CA GLN A 52 -10.68 -0.36 5.29
C GLN A 52 -10.84 -1.06 6.64
N PHE A 53 -10.30 -0.47 7.70
CA PHE A 53 -10.68 -0.85 9.06
C PHE A 53 -12.13 -0.42 9.30
N LEU A 54 -12.92 -1.32 9.88
CA LEU A 54 -14.27 -1.01 10.31
C LEU A 54 -14.22 -0.39 11.71
N LEU A 55 -15.16 0.52 12.00
CA LEU A 55 -15.36 1.15 13.31
C LEU A 55 -15.95 0.15 14.31
#